data_AF-A0A9D7SQD6-F1
#
_entry.id   AF-A0A9D7SQD6-F1
#
_cell.length_a   1.000
_cell.length_b   1.000
_cell.length_c   1.000
_cell.angle_alpha   90.00
_cell.angle_beta   90.00
_cell.angle_gamma   90.00
#
_symmetry.space_group_name_H-M   'P 1'
#
loop_
_entity.id
_entity.type
_entity.pdbx_description
1 polymer ?
#
loop_
_entity_poly.entity_id
_entity_poly.type
_entity_poly.pdbx_seq_one_letter_code
_entity_poly.pdbx_strand_id
1 'polypeptide(L)'
;MMSTADTYVRARIDAGTKERATAALDAMGLSVSDAIRLLMLRVADERRLPFEVKAPSKSSRQALAEIEAGKVERFATVDDLMADLHADD
;
A
#
# COMPACT_ATOMS: atom_id res chain seq x y z
N MET A 1 -10.47 -3.81 23.84
CA MET A 1 -9.17 -4.13 24.46
C MET A 1 -8.37 -4.94 23.44
N MET A 2 -7.51 -4.30 22.64
CA MET A 2 -6.68 -5.04 21.68
C MET A 2 -5.70 -5.89 22.47
N SER A 3 -5.78 -7.20 22.28
CA SER A 3 -4.79 -8.16 22.77
C SER A 3 -3.43 -7.78 22.21
N THR A 4 -2.50 -7.36 23.07
CA THR A 4 -1.08 -7.23 22.75
C THR A 4 -0.45 -8.62 22.73
N ALA A 5 -0.90 -9.45 21.79
CA ALA A 5 -0.23 -10.72 21.50
C ALA A 5 0.92 -10.45 20.54
N ASP A 6 2.13 -10.87 20.90
CA ASP A 6 3.25 -10.85 19.97
C ASP A 6 2.93 -11.75 18.77
N THR A 7 3.03 -11.18 17.57
CA THR A 7 2.80 -11.89 16.30
C THR A 7 4.07 -11.91 15.47
N TYR A 8 4.18 -12.89 14.57
CA TYR A 8 5.34 -13.04 13.70
C TYR A 8 4.97 -12.73 12.25
N VAL A 9 5.90 -12.09 11.54
CA VAL A 9 5.84 -11.93 10.08
C VAL A 9 6.81 -12.94 9.46
N ARG A 10 6.30 -13.82 8.58
CA ARG A 10 7.11 -14.79 7.84
C ARG A 10 6.84 -14.65 6.35
N ALA A 11 7.88 -14.46 5.56
CA ALA A 11 7.81 -14.43 4.11
C ALA A 11 8.88 -15.36 3.53
N ARG A 12 8.53 -16.08 2.46
CA ARG A 12 9.45 -16.93 1.74
C ARG A 12 10.23 -16.11 0.72
N ILE A 13 11.55 -16.22 0.74
CA ILE A 13 12.47 -15.61 -0.22
C ILE A 13 13.54 -16.64 -0.59
N ASP A 14 14.21 -16.46 -1.73
CA ASP A 14 15.36 -17.29 -2.09
C ASP A 14 16.56 -16.98 -1.19
N ALA A 15 17.47 -17.96 -1.07
CA ALA A 15 18.63 -17.87 -0.18
C ALA A 15 19.57 -16.71 -0.56
N GLY A 16 19.80 -16.49 -1.86
CA GLY A 16 20.70 -15.44 -2.34
C GLY A 16 20.17 -14.03 -2.05
N THR A 17 18.86 -13.82 -2.19
CA THR A 17 18.21 -12.57 -1.78
C THR A 17 18.32 -12.37 -0.27
N LYS A 18 18.09 -13.42 0.54
CA LYS A 18 18.24 -13.34 2.00
C LYS A 18 19.65 -12.93 2.40
N GLU A 19 20.67 -13.58 1.87
CA GLU A 19 22.07 -13.31 2.22
C GLU A 19 22.48 -11.89 1.87
N ARG A 20 22.18 -11.43 0.64
CA ARG A 20 22.51 -10.06 0.20
C ARG A 20 21.79 -9.00 1.03
N ALA A 21 20.51 -9.21 1.34
CA ALA A 21 19.73 -8.27 2.13
C ALA A 21 20.23 -8.19 3.58
N THR A 22 20.53 -9.34 4.21
CA THR A 22 21.10 -9.38 5.57
C THR A 22 22.43 -8.63 5.64
N ALA A 23 23.36 -8.90 4.71
CA ALA A 23 24.66 -8.24 4.70
C ALA A 23 24.54 -6.71 4.52
N ALA A 24 23.62 -6.26 3.66
CA ALA A 24 23.37 -4.84 3.46
C ALA A 24 22.78 -4.17 4.71
N LEU A 25 21.81 -4.82 5.37
CA LEU A 25 21.20 -4.31 6.59
C LEU A 25 22.18 -4.27 7.77
N ASP A 26 23.01 -5.32 7.92
CA ASP A 26 24.05 -5.36 8.96
C ASP A 26 25.07 -4.24 8.78
N ALA A 27 25.47 -3.94 7.53
CA ALA A 27 26.34 -2.80 7.21
C ALA A 27 25.70 -1.44 7.55
N MET A 28 24.37 -1.37 7.60
CA MET A 28 23.60 -0.20 8.06
C MET A 28 23.34 -0.21 9.57
N GLY A 29 23.78 -1.24 10.31
CA GLY A 29 23.53 -1.40 11.74
C GLY A 29 22.09 -1.81 12.07
N LEU A 30 21.39 -2.44 11.14
CA LEU A 30 20.00 -2.87 11.29
C LEU A 30 19.87 -4.38 11.20
N SER A 31 19.05 -4.98 12.05
CA SER A 31 18.65 -6.38 11.84
C SER A 31 17.56 -6.48 10.77
N VAL A 32 17.40 -7.67 10.18
CA VAL A 32 16.27 -7.99 9.28
C VAL A 32 14.92 -7.70 9.97
N SER A 33 14.82 -8.00 11.26
CA SER A 33 13.59 -7.75 12.03
C SER A 33 13.32 -6.26 12.22
N ASP A 34 14.35 -5.42 12.38
CA ASP A 34 14.18 -3.96 12.46
C ASP A 34 13.64 -3.41 11.15
N ALA A 35 14.22 -3.83 10.02
CA ALA A 35 13.78 -3.41 8.70
C ALA A 35 12.31 -3.80 8.42
N ILE A 36 11.92 -5.03 8.77
CA ILE A 36 10.52 -5.49 8.61
C ILE A 36 9.58 -4.68 9.51
N ARG A 37 9.94 -4.42 10.77
CA ARG A 37 9.12 -3.61 11.68
C ARG A 37 8.91 -2.19 11.15
N LEU A 38 9.98 -1.53 10.72
CA LEU A 38 9.91 -0.18 10.15
C LEU A 38 9.04 -0.13 8.89
N LEU A 39 9.16 -1.13 8.02
CA LEU A 39 8.32 -1.24 6.83
C LEU A 39 6.83 -1.34 7.21
N MET A 40 6.48 -2.20 8.15
CA MET A 40 5.08 -2.38 8.58
C MET A 40 4.51 -1.10 9.20
N LEU A 41 5.29 -0.40 10.02
CA LEU A 41 4.89 0.89 10.61
C LEU A 41 4.63 1.95 9.53
N ARG A 42 5.58 2.14 8.59
CA ARG A 42 5.45 3.12 7.51
C ARG A 42 4.23 2.82 6.62
N VAL A 43 3.95 1.55 6.34
CA VAL A 43 2.78 1.12 5.57
C VAL A 43 1.48 1.41 6.34
N ALA A 44 1.43 1.16 7.64
CA ALA A 44 0.26 1.43 8.47
C ALA A 44 -0.06 2.93 8.54
N ASP A 45 0.97 3.77 8.70
CA ASP A 45 0.80 5.21 8.92
C ASP A 45 0.51 5.98 7.62
N GLU A 46 1.20 5.66 6.52
CA GLU A 46 1.05 6.42 5.26
C GLU A 46 0.28 5.72 4.17
N ARG A 47 -0.11 4.46 4.38
CA ARG A 47 -0.87 3.68 3.38
C ARG A 47 -0.14 3.61 2.03
N ARG A 48 1.19 3.60 2.04
CA ARG A 48 2.04 3.47 0.85
C ARG A 48 3.29 2.66 1.15
N LEU A 49 3.86 2.05 0.12
CA LEU A 49 5.17 1.41 0.22
C LEU A 49 6.29 2.46 0.13
N PRO A 50 7.46 2.21 0.76
CA PRO A 50 8.59 3.14 0.74
C PRO A 50 9.31 3.19 -0.61
N PHE A 51 8.88 2.39 -1.58
CA PHE A 51 9.32 2.40 -2.96
C PHE A 51 8.09 2.49 -3.88
N GLU A 52 8.30 3.00 -5.08
CA GLU A 52 7.23 3.06 -6.08
C GLU A 52 6.78 1.66 -6.48
N VAL A 53 5.50 1.38 -6.27
CA VAL A 53 4.86 0.16 -6.76
C VAL A 53 4.23 0.49 -8.09
N LYS A 54 4.90 0.10 -9.18
CA LYS A 54 4.44 0.39 -10.55
C LYS A 54 3.22 -0.45 -11.00
N ALA A 55 2.54 -1.13 -10.07
CA ALA A 55 1.35 -1.92 -10.36
C ALA A 55 0.11 -1.18 -9.84
N PRO A 56 -0.89 -0.89 -10.70
CA PRO A 56 -2.11 -0.24 -10.25
C PRO A 56 -2.82 -1.12 -9.21
N SER A 57 -3.26 -0.49 -8.12
CA SER A 57 -3.99 -1.15 -7.04
C SER A 57 -5.26 -1.83 -7.58
N LYS A 58 -5.84 -2.79 -6.85
CA LYS A 58 -7.07 -3.46 -7.30
C LYS A 58 -8.20 -2.46 -7.55
N SER A 59 -8.35 -1.47 -6.67
CA SER A 59 -9.33 -0.38 -6.83
C SER A 59 -9.00 0.51 -8.03
N SER A 60 -7.73 0.86 -8.23
CA SER A 60 -7.32 1.63 -9.41
C SER A 60 -7.57 0.87 -10.72
N ARG A 61 -7.32 -0.45 -10.74
CA ARG A 61 -7.64 -1.30 -11.91
C ARG A 61 -9.14 -1.39 -12.15
N GLN A 62 -9.94 -1.48 -11.09
CA GLN A 62 -11.39 -1.49 -11.20
C GLN A 62 -11.92 -0.15 -11.71
N ALA A 63 -11.45 0.98 -11.16
CA ALA A 63 -11.80 2.31 -11.64
C ALA A 63 -11.43 2.49 -13.11
N LEU A 64 -10.25 2.01 -13.53
CA LEU A 64 -9.83 2.06 -14.93
C LEU A 64 -10.75 1.21 -15.83
N ALA A 65 -11.15 0.02 -15.37
CA ALA A 65 -12.09 -0.83 -16.10
C ALA A 65 -13.51 -0.22 -16.17
N GLU A 66 -13.95 0.50 -15.14
CA GLU A 66 -15.23 1.22 -15.13
C GLU A 66 -15.21 2.41 -16.10
N ILE A 67 -14.09 3.14 -16.16
CA ILE A 67 -13.85 4.18 -17.17
C ILE A 67 -13.90 3.59 -18.59
N GLU A 68 -13.18 2.49 -18.84
CA GLU A 68 -13.17 1.82 -20.15
C GLU A 68 -14.54 1.26 -20.54
N ALA A 69 -15.30 0.74 -19.56
CA ALA A 69 -16.65 0.25 -19.76
C ALA A 69 -17.71 1.37 -19.88
N GLY A 70 -17.30 2.64 -19.79
CA GLY A 70 -18.21 3.79 -19.86
C GLY A 70 -19.14 3.93 -18.65
N LYS A 71 -18.83 3.26 -17.54
CA LYS A 71 -19.57 3.35 -16.26
C LYS A 71 -19.11 4.56 -15.44
N VAL A 72 -18.97 5.70 -16.12
CA VAL A 72 -18.59 6.97 -15.51
C VAL A 72 -19.73 7.95 -15.65
N GLU A 73 -20.09 8.59 -14.55
CA GLU A 73 -21.08 9.65 -14.55
C GLU A 73 -20.46 10.93 -15.12
N ARG A 74 -21.22 11.63 -15.96
CA ARG A 74 -20.77 12.86 -16.61
C ARG A 74 -21.68 13.99 -16.17
N PHE A 75 -21.07 15.01 -15.61
CA PHE A 75 -21.75 16.22 -15.19
C PHE A 75 -21.49 17.34 -16.19
N ALA A 76 -22.47 18.21 -16.42
CA ALA A 76 -22.35 19.34 -17.33
C ALA A 76 -21.57 20.50 -16.70
N THR A 77 -21.63 20.63 -15.37
CA THR A 77 -20.95 21.68 -14.62
C THR A 77 -20.25 21.10 -13.38
N VAL A 78 -19.29 21.87 -12.84
CA VAL A 78 -18.63 21.51 -11.58
C VAL A 78 -19.61 21.57 -10.41
N ASP A 79 -20.59 22.50 -10.46
CA ASP A 79 -21.61 22.64 -9.42
C ASP A 79 -22.48 21.37 -9.32
N ASP A 80 -22.87 20.79 -10.47
CA ASP A 80 -23.64 19.53 -10.51
C ASP A 80 -22.84 18.35 -9.93
N LEU A 81 -21.53 18.26 -10.23
CA LEU A 81 -20.65 17.23 -9.68
C LEU A 81 -20.51 17.35 -8.15
N MET A 82 -20.31 18.57 -7.65
CA MET A 82 -20.12 18.80 -6.22
C MET A 82 -21.43 18.57 -5.44
N ALA A 83 -22.58 18.89 -6.03
CA ALA A 83 -23.88 18.61 -5.44
C ALA A 83 -24.12 17.10 -5.25
N ASP A 84 -23.72 16.28 -6.23
CA ASP A 84 -23.82 14.81 -6.15
C ASP A 84 -22.85 14.21 -5.12
N LEU A 85 -21.59 14.64 -5.12
CA LEU A 85 -20.56 14.13 -4.20
C LEU A 85 -20.88 14.38 -2.72
N HIS A 86 -21.57 15.47 -2.42
CA HIS A 86 -21.99 15.87 -1.08
C HIS A 86 -23.41 15.42 -0.71
N ALA A 87 -24.11 14.67 -1.58
CA ALA A 87 -25.47 14.22 -1.32
C ALA A 87 -25.57 13.13 -0.24
N ASP A 88 -24.46 12.46 0.08
CA ASP A 88 -24.37 11.35 1.06
C ASP A 88 -23.59 11.71 2.36
N ASP A 89 -23.23 12.99 2.57
CA ASP A 89 -22.73 13.53 3.85
C ASP A 89 -23.90 13.94 4.78
#